data_AF-A0A7V3YLS0-F1
#
_entry.id   AF-A0A7V3YLS0-F1
#
_cell.length_a   1.000
_cell.length_b   1.000
_cell.length_c   1.000
_cell.angle_alpha   90.00
_cell.angle_beta   90.00
_cell.angle_gamma   90.00
#
_symmetry.space_group_name_H-M   'P 1'
#
loop_
_entity.id
_entity.type
_entity.pdbx_description
1 polymer ?
#
loop_
_entity_poly.entity_id
_entity_poly.type
_entity_poly.pdbx_seq_one_letter_code
_entity_poly.pdbx_strand_id
1 'polypeptide(L)'
;MNPFRFGKEYVPECFIDREREYSEILSGVQNGVNLVLIAPRRFGKTWLLQKFARESGFPTLYIDLFGILSVRDFATQMAQEAYR
;
A
#
# COMPACT_ATOMS: atom_id res chain seq x y z
N MET A 1 -12.59 -24.03 12.82
CA MET A 1 -11.34 -23.31 12.52
C MET A 1 -11.70 -21.88 12.13
N ASN A 2 -10.96 -20.87 12.59
CA ASN A 2 -11.30 -19.46 12.31
C ASN A 2 -10.80 -19.06 10.89
N PRO A 3 -11.69 -18.66 9.96
CA PRO A 3 -11.28 -18.26 8.61
C PRO A 3 -10.68 -16.84 8.56
N PHE A 4 -10.82 -16.04 9.62
CA PHE A 4 -10.38 -14.66 9.64
C PHE A 4 -8.93 -14.53 10.10
N ARG A 5 -8.08 -14.00 9.21
CA ARG A 5 -6.72 -13.58 9.50
C ARG A 5 -6.73 -12.12 9.96
N PHE A 6 -6.12 -11.86 11.12
CA PHE A 6 -5.91 -10.51 11.63
C PHE A 6 -4.44 -10.13 11.49
N GLY A 7 -4.15 -8.95 10.93
CA GLY A 7 -2.78 -8.49 10.75
C GLY A 7 -2.67 -7.26 9.86
N LYS A 8 -1.47 -6.70 9.78
CA LYS A 8 -1.14 -5.57 8.89
C LYS A 8 -0.56 -6.01 7.54
N GLU A 9 -0.14 -7.26 7.42
CA GLU A 9 0.51 -7.81 6.24
C GLU A 9 -0.50 -8.40 5.27
N TYR A 10 -0.35 -8.05 3.99
CA TYR A 10 -1.17 -8.53 2.90
C TYR A 10 -1.00 -10.03 2.66
N VAL A 11 -2.13 -10.74 2.71
CA VAL A 11 -2.24 -12.17 2.36
C VAL A 11 -3.17 -12.28 1.14
N PRO A 12 -2.67 -12.63 -0.05
CA PRO A 12 -3.45 -12.64 -1.29
C PRO A 12 -4.74 -13.44 -1.19
N GLU A 13 -4.70 -14.61 -0.57
CA GLU A 13 -5.81 -15.55 -0.44
C GLU A 13 -6.93 -15.04 0.48
N CYS A 14 -6.65 -13.99 1.26
CA CYS A 14 -7.58 -13.38 2.20
C CYS A 14 -8.07 -11.98 1.76
N PHE A 15 -7.64 -11.51 0.58
CA PHE A 15 -8.10 -10.24 0.04
C PHE A 15 -9.26 -10.47 -0.91
N ILE A 16 -10.37 -9.79 -0.65
CA ILE A 16 -11.62 -9.94 -1.39
C ILE A 16 -12.07 -8.58 -1.92
N ASP A 17 -12.78 -8.59 -3.05
CA ASP A 17 -13.37 -7.39 -3.67
C ASP A 17 -12.27 -6.37 -4.09
N ARG A 18 -12.67 -5.13 -4.38
CA ARG A 18 -11.80 -3.97 -4.69
C ARG A 18 -11.15 -4.01 -6.07
N GLU A 19 -11.66 -4.81 -6.99
CA GLU A 19 -11.16 -4.90 -8.37
C GLU A 19 -11.27 -3.56 -9.08
N ARG A 20 -12.33 -2.80 -8.81
CA ARG A 20 -12.53 -1.46 -9.37
C ARG A 20 -11.49 -0.48 -8.85
N GLU A 21 -11.35 -0.31 -7.53
CA GLU A 21 -10.37 0.61 -6.96
C GLU A 21 -8.94 0.22 -7.33
N TYR A 22 -8.63 -1.08 -7.39
CA TYR A 22 -7.33 -1.55 -7.87
C TYR A 22 -7.07 -1.14 -9.32
N SER A 23 -8.08 -1.28 -10.20
CA SER A 23 -7.98 -0.87 -11.60
C SER A 23 -7.79 0.65 -11.75
N GLU A 24 -8.48 1.44 -10.92
CA GLU A 24 -8.32 2.91 -10.88
C GLU A 24 -6.90 3.30 -10.43
N ILE A 25 -6.34 2.61 -9.44
CA ILE A 25 -4.95 2.82 -9.00
C ILE A 25 -3.96 2.47 -10.11
N LEU A 26 -4.13 1.30 -10.74
CA LEU A 26 -3.25 0.84 -11.81
C LEU A 26 -3.24 1.82 -12.98
N SER A 27 -4.41 2.25 -13.42
CA SER A 27 -4.57 3.25 -14.48
C SER A 27 -3.95 4.59 -14.09
N GLY A 28 -4.21 5.08 -12.87
CA GLY A 28 -3.64 6.35 -12.41
C GLY A 28 -2.11 6.33 -12.40
N VAL A 29 -1.49 5.26 -11.87
CA VAL A 29 -0.03 5.12 -11.85
C VAL A 29 0.54 4.98 -13.26
N GLN A 30 -0.09 4.20 -14.14
CA GLN A 30 0.31 4.07 -15.55
C GLN A 30 0.31 5.42 -16.28
N ASN A 31 -0.61 6.32 -15.92
CA ASN A 31 -0.72 7.66 -16.49
C ASN A 31 0.12 8.73 -15.74
N GLY A 32 0.92 8.34 -14.74
CA GLY A 32 1.75 9.27 -13.96
C GLY A 32 0.95 10.20 -13.04
N VAL A 33 -0.28 9.81 -12.66
CA VAL A 33 -1.18 10.61 -11.83
C VAL A 33 -0.92 10.35 -10.35
N ASN A 34 -0.86 11.43 -9.56
CA ASN A 34 -0.83 11.33 -8.10
C ASN A 34 -2.21 10.96 -7.56
N LEU A 35 -2.29 9.90 -6.75
CA LEU A 35 -3.54 9.38 -6.22
C LEU A 35 -3.62 9.53 -4.70
N VAL A 36 -4.83 9.76 -4.20
CA VAL A 36 -5.13 9.77 -2.75
C VAL A 36 -6.26 8.80 -2.47
N LEU A 37 -5.99 7.76 -1.66
CA LEU A 37 -6.99 6.79 -1.23
C LEU A 37 -7.63 7.23 0.10
N ILE A 38 -8.92 7.56 0.08
CA ILE A 38 -9.65 8.02 1.27
C ILE A 38 -10.71 6.98 1.68
N ALA A 39 -10.65 6.53 2.92
CA ALA A 39 -11.66 5.67 3.55
C ALA A 39 -11.44 5.65 5.08
N PRO A 40 -12.38 5.18 5.89
CA PRO A 40 -12.19 5.07 7.35
C PRO A 40 -11.07 4.09 7.75
N ARG A 41 -10.66 4.13 9.02
CA ARG A 41 -9.61 3.24 9.56
C ARG A 41 -10.07 1.78 9.51
N ARG A 42 -9.16 0.86 9.13
CA ARG A 42 -9.40 -0.60 8.95
C ARG A 42 -10.30 -1.01 7.77
N PHE A 43 -10.55 -0.11 6.81
CA PHE A 43 -11.25 -0.45 5.55
C PHE A 43 -10.32 -0.99 4.45
N GLY A 44 -9.23 -1.69 4.79
CA GLY A 44 -8.41 -2.39 3.79
C GLY A 44 -7.50 -1.56 2.88
N LYS A 45 -7.46 -0.22 2.98
CA LYS A 45 -6.57 0.64 2.16
C LYS A 45 -5.10 0.22 2.18
N THR A 46 -4.56 -0.09 3.36
CA THR A 46 -3.18 -0.54 3.52
C THR A 46 -2.92 -1.83 2.75
N TRP A 47 -3.83 -2.80 2.82
CA TRP A 47 -3.74 -4.06 2.08
C TRP A 47 -3.90 -3.84 0.57
N LEU A 48 -4.76 -2.91 0.13
CA LEU A 48 -4.88 -2.55 -1.28
C LEU A 48 -3.59 -1.97 -1.86
N LEU A 49 -2.91 -1.09 -1.12
CA LEU A 49 -1.60 -0.56 -1.52
C LEU A 49 -0.50 -1.61 -1.48
N GLN A 50 -0.50 -2.52 -0.50
CA GLN A 50 0.44 -3.64 -0.44
C GLN A 50 0.22 -4.64 -1.59
N LYS A 51 -1.05 -4.90 -1.96
CA LYS A 51 -1.40 -5.65 -3.16
C LYS A 51 -0.79 -5.01 -4.39
N PHE A 52 -0.99 -3.69 -4.57
CA PHE A 52 -0.40 -2.95 -5.69
C PHE A 52 1.13 -3.06 -5.70
N ALA A 53 1.79 -2.82 -4.58
CA ALA A 53 3.25 -2.92 -4.48
C ALA A 53 3.78 -4.32 -4.84
N ARG A 54 3.02 -5.38 -4.50
CA ARG A 54 3.43 -6.78 -4.72
C ARG A 54 3.08 -7.30 -6.12
N GLU A 55 1.95 -6.89 -6.69
CA GLU A 55 1.37 -7.55 -7.87
C GLU A 55 1.30 -6.68 -9.12
N SER A 56 1.47 -5.35 -9.00
CA SER A 56 1.32 -4.45 -10.16
C SER A 56 2.48 -4.53 -11.16
N GLY A 57 3.62 -5.07 -10.75
CA GLY A 57 4.86 -5.10 -11.54
C GLY A 57 5.62 -3.76 -11.58
N PHE A 58 5.11 -2.72 -10.91
CA PHE A 58 5.82 -1.44 -10.79
C PHE A 58 6.88 -1.51 -9.70
N PRO A 59 8.11 -1.03 -9.96
CA PRO A 59 9.08 -0.75 -8.90
C PRO A 59 8.43 0.17 -7.87
N THR A 60 8.30 -0.32 -6.65
CA THR A 60 7.53 0.37 -5.61
C THR A 60 8.37 0.54 -4.37
N LEU A 61 8.54 1.80 -3.94
CA LEU A 61 9.07 2.14 -2.61
C LEU A 61 7.89 2.37 -1.66
N TYR A 62 7.68 1.47 -0.71
CA TYR A 62 6.59 1.57 0.27
C TYR A 62 7.10 2.17 1.58
N ILE A 63 6.51 3.29 2.01
CA ILE A 63 6.92 3.98 3.25
C ILE A 63 5.69 4.14 4.16
N ASP A 64 5.72 3.50 5.33
CA ASP A 64 4.74 3.77 6.39
C ASP A 64 5.13 5.05 7.13
N LEU A 65 4.32 6.10 6.97
CA LEU A 65 4.54 7.40 7.61
C LEU A 65 4.15 7.40 9.10
N PHE A 66 3.57 6.32 9.62
CA PHE A 66 3.19 6.25 11.04
C PHE A 66 4.43 6.31 11.94
N GLY A 67 4.54 7.37 12.75
CA GLY A 67 5.67 7.57 13.65
C GLY A 67 6.82 8.40 13.06
N ILE A 68 6.72 8.82 11.79
CA ILE A 68 7.64 9.81 11.19
C ILE A 68 7.23 11.21 11.66
N LEU A 69 8.15 11.91 12.33
CA LEU A 69 7.86 13.21 12.96
C LEU A 69 8.59 14.38 12.30
N SER A 70 9.55 14.12 11.42
CA SER A 70 10.32 15.15 10.73
C SER A 70 10.70 14.75 9.31
N VAL A 71 11.08 15.75 8.51
CA VAL A 71 11.62 15.53 7.15
C VAL A 71 12.91 14.70 7.19
N ARG A 72 13.72 14.84 8.25
CA ARG A 72 14.93 14.03 8.43
C ARG A 72 14.59 12.55 8.64
N ASP A 73 13.59 12.27 9.47
CA ASP A 73 13.14 10.89 9.72
C ASP A 73 12.58 10.28 8.43
N PHE A 74 11.78 11.04 7.69
CA PHE A 74 11.27 10.64 6.38
C PHE A 74 12.40 10.31 5.40
N ALA A 75 13.36 11.21 5.24
CA ALA A 75 14.49 11.02 4.34
C ALA A 75 15.33 9.78 4.72
N THR A 76 15.51 9.55 6.02
CA THR A 76 16.25 8.39 6.53
C THR A 76 15.52 7.09 6.21
N GLN A 77 14.22 7.03 6.49
CA GLN A 77 13.41 5.83 6.22
C GLN A 77 13.28 5.55 4.71
N MET A 78 13.10 6.60 3.90
CA MET A 78 13.08 6.50 2.44
C MET A 78 14.39 5.92 1.90
N ALA A 79 15.54 6.39 2.38
CA ALA A 79 16.83 5.85 1.98
C ALA A 79 16.99 4.37 2.40
N GLN A 80 16.62 4.02 3.63
CA GLN A 80 16.71 2.65 4.13
C GLN A 80 15.88 1.66 3.28
N GLU A 81 14.65 2.01 2.94
CA GLU A 81 13.81 1.15 2.10
C GLU A 81 14.26 1.10 0.64
N ALA A 82 14.92 2.16 0.13
CA ALA A 82 15.41 2.19 -1.25
C ALA A 82 16.65 1.30 -1.47
N TYR A 83 17.44 1.05 -0.42
CA TYR A 83 18.62 0.18 -0.46
C TYR A 83 18.37 -1.25 0.07
N ARG A 84 17.10 -1.58 0.33
CA ARG A 84 16.68 -2.89 0.84
C ARG A 84 16.48 -3.89 -0.28
#